data_AF-A0A9D5W683-F1
#
_entry.id   AF-A0A9D5W683-F1
#
_cell.length_a   1.000
_cell.length_b   1.000
_cell.length_c   1.000
_cell.angle_alpha   90.00
_cell.angle_beta   90.00
_cell.angle_gamma   90.00
#
_symmetry.space_group_name_H-M   'P 1'
#
loop_
_entity.id
_entity.type
_entity.pdbx_description
1 polymer ?
#
loop_
_entity_poly.entity_id
_entity_poly.type
_entity_poly.pdbx_seq_one_letter_code
_entity_poly.pdbx_strand_id
1 'polypeptide(L)'
;MITVRASSLSELFDCAARWEAKHVKNMRLPRSGAAQLGTAIHAGTAAYDASKLSGEGITADDAAGAVVDAIYRPEEDVEWDADLGPNKAEGIAVALHGKYCREISPVQDYVGVEVNCDRLTIPDLGLVLTGTTDRVRRSADGLGVADLKTGKTAVGADGKVKIAGHGLQLGVYELLASAAIGQPITAPAQIIGLQTGVTDKAQRVGIGTIDAARDALVGDHDNPGMLEHAAKLLHSGIFFGNPRSQLCSVRYCPAYPTCRYRA
;
A
#
# COMPACT_ATOMS: atom_id res chain seq x y z
N MET A 1 -25.34 -2.49 2.16
CA MET A 1 -23.91 -2.87 2.12
C MET A 1 -23.07 -1.63 1.89
N ILE A 2 -22.00 -1.43 2.66
CA ILE A 2 -21.06 -0.31 2.47
C ILE A 2 -19.80 -0.85 1.79
N THR A 3 -19.41 -0.24 0.66
CA THR A 3 -18.19 -0.61 -0.06
C THR A 3 -17.01 0.21 0.43
N VAL A 4 -15.89 -0.46 0.73
CA VAL A 4 -14.69 0.15 1.29
C VAL A 4 -13.46 -0.37 0.56
N ARG A 5 -12.60 0.55 0.09
CA ARG A 5 -11.27 0.17 -0.41
C ARG A 5 -10.39 -0.20 0.77
N ALA A 6 -9.78 -1.38 0.74
CA ALA A 6 -8.93 -1.92 1.82
C ALA A 6 -7.87 -0.93 2.33
N SER A 7 -7.16 -0.27 1.42
CA SER A 7 -6.10 0.69 1.76
C SER A 7 -6.61 1.95 2.49
N SER A 8 -7.91 2.22 2.48
CA SER A 8 -8.51 3.35 3.19
C SER A 8 -8.78 3.08 4.68
N LEU A 9 -8.77 1.81 5.12
CA LEU A 9 -9.12 1.44 6.49
C LEU A 9 -8.15 2.05 7.51
N SER A 10 -6.85 2.12 7.20
CA SER A 10 -5.86 2.76 8.08
C SER A 10 -6.19 4.24 8.32
N GLU A 11 -6.68 4.94 7.29
CA GLU A 11 -7.11 6.33 7.42
C GLU A 11 -8.41 6.46 8.23
N LEU A 12 -9.36 5.52 8.07
CA LEU A 12 -10.59 5.50 8.86
C LEU A 12 -10.30 5.45 10.36
N PHE A 13 -9.32 4.62 10.76
CA PHE A 13 -8.92 4.48 12.16
C PHE A 13 -8.01 5.60 12.68
N ASP A 14 -7.20 6.22 11.81
CA ASP A 14 -6.41 7.38 12.22
C ASP A 14 -7.28 8.63 12.43
N CYS A 15 -8.18 8.93 11.47
CA CYS A 15 -9.07 10.08 11.54
C CYS A 15 -10.30 9.87 10.66
N ALA A 16 -11.42 9.45 11.26
CA ALA A 16 -12.67 9.16 10.56
C ALA A 16 -13.22 10.38 9.78
N ALA A 17 -13.06 11.60 10.30
CA ALA A 17 -13.45 12.83 9.60
C ALA A 17 -12.61 13.08 8.32
N ARG A 18 -11.32 12.71 8.32
CA ARG A 18 -10.47 12.81 7.11
C ARG A 18 -10.88 11.75 6.09
N TRP A 19 -11.16 10.53 6.56
CA TRP A 19 -11.66 9.45 5.71
C TRP A 19 -12.98 9.84 5.03
N GLU A 20 -13.95 10.35 5.80
CA GLU A 20 -15.25 10.82 5.27
C GLU A 20 -15.06 11.89 4.20
N ALA A 21 -14.19 12.87 4.47
CA ALA A 21 -13.91 13.93 3.52
C ALA A 21 -13.44 13.40 2.16
N LYS A 22 -12.55 12.41 2.15
CA LYS A 22 -12.02 11.82 0.91
C LYS A 22 -12.98 10.84 0.24
N HIS A 23 -13.59 9.96 1.01
CA HIS A 23 -14.29 8.79 0.49
C HIS A 23 -15.81 8.96 0.37
N VAL A 24 -16.40 9.89 1.13
CA VAL A 24 -17.84 10.18 1.09
C VAL A 24 -18.10 11.53 0.43
N LYS A 25 -17.35 12.56 0.83
CA LYS A 25 -17.52 13.94 0.32
C LYS A 25 -16.66 14.23 -0.92
N ASN A 26 -15.87 13.25 -1.38
CA ASN A 26 -15.03 13.32 -2.57
C ASN A 26 -14.09 14.55 -2.58
N MET A 27 -13.66 15.02 -1.41
CA MET A 27 -12.70 16.12 -1.31
C MET A 27 -11.31 15.60 -1.66
N ARG A 28 -10.57 16.36 -2.47
CA ARG A 28 -9.26 15.97 -3.00
C ARG A 28 -8.18 16.95 -2.59
N LEU A 29 -6.97 16.44 -2.48
CA LEU A 29 -5.72 17.19 -2.46
C LEU A 29 -4.86 16.65 -3.61
N PRO A 30 -3.98 17.47 -4.20
CA PRO A 30 -2.97 16.96 -5.09
C PRO A 30 -2.13 15.90 -4.36
N ARG A 31 -1.62 14.94 -5.13
CA ARG A 31 -0.71 13.93 -4.60
C ARG A 31 0.63 14.58 -4.28
N SER A 32 1.25 14.18 -3.18
CA SER A 32 2.61 14.64 -2.88
C SER A 32 3.64 13.99 -3.82
N GLY A 33 4.73 14.70 -4.11
CA GLY A 33 5.86 14.13 -4.87
C GLY A 33 6.43 12.82 -4.26
N ALA A 34 6.42 12.67 -2.93
CA ALA A 34 6.84 11.43 -2.28
C ALA A 34 5.89 10.26 -2.54
N ALA A 35 4.58 10.52 -2.58
CA ALA A 35 3.59 9.51 -2.95
C ALA A 35 3.71 9.14 -4.43
N GLN A 36 3.95 10.13 -5.31
CA GLN A 36 4.15 9.88 -6.73
C GLN A 36 5.42 9.06 -7.02
N LEU A 37 6.52 9.35 -6.30
CA LEU A 37 7.73 8.55 -6.33
C LEU A 37 7.44 7.08 -5.98
N GLY A 38 6.66 6.83 -4.93
CA GLY A 38 6.23 5.48 -4.57
C GLY A 38 5.44 4.81 -5.69
N THR A 39 4.47 5.50 -6.28
CA THR A 39 3.68 5.00 -7.41
C THR A 39 4.55 4.62 -8.62
N ALA A 40 5.54 5.44 -8.95
CA ALA A 40 6.44 5.16 -10.07
C ALA A 40 7.29 3.89 -9.82
N ILE A 41 7.76 3.69 -8.59
CA ILE A 41 8.47 2.46 -8.20
C ILE A 41 7.55 1.24 -8.31
N HIS A 42 6.31 1.32 -7.83
CA HIS A 42 5.34 0.23 -7.97
C HIS A 42 5.07 -0.09 -9.45
N ALA A 43 4.84 0.92 -10.29
CA ALA A 43 4.57 0.73 -11.71
C ALA A 43 5.70 -0.02 -12.43
N GLY A 44 6.96 0.40 -12.24
CA GLY A 44 8.11 -0.27 -12.85
C GLY A 44 8.32 -1.70 -12.36
N THR A 45 8.21 -1.92 -11.05
CA THR A 45 8.36 -3.28 -10.48
C THR A 45 7.21 -4.20 -10.90
N ALA A 46 5.98 -3.68 -11.04
CA ALA A 46 4.83 -4.43 -11.52
C ALA A 46 5.00 -4.82 -12.99
N ALA A 47 5.43 -3.89 -13.85
CA ALA A 47 5.73 -4.20 -15.25
C ALA A 47 6.77 -5.33 -15.38
N TYR A 48 7.85 -5.26 -14.60
CA TYR A 48 8.90 -6.27 -14.60
C TYR A 48 8.41 -7.65 -14.14
N ASP A 49 7.74 -7.73 -12.99
CA ASP A 49 7.28 -9.02 -12.45
C ASP A 49 6.13 -9.62 -13.28
N ALA A 50 5.22 -8.78 -13.79
CA ALA A 50 4.14 -9.24 -14.66
C ALA A 50 4.68 -9.84 -15.97
N SER A 51 5.71 -9.22 -16.55
CA SER A 51 6.36 -9.73 -17.76
C SER A 51 7.09 -11.05 -17.52
N LYS A 52 7.68 -11.26 -16.34
CA LYS A 52 8.23 -12.58 -15.96
C LYS A 52 7.13 -13.63 -15.83
N LEU A 53 6.03 -13.27 -15.19
CA LEU A 53 4.90 -14.17 -14.98
C LEU A 53 4.23 -14.59 -16.30
N SER A 54 4.16 -13.68 -17.28
CA SER A 54 3.63 -13.97 -18.62
C SER A 54 4.61 -14.71 -19.54
N GLY A 55 5.89 -14.82 -19.16
CA GLY A 55 6.94 -15.47 -19.95
C GLY A 55 7.60 -14.58 -21.00
N GLU A 56 7.25 -13.30 -21.07
CA GLU A 56 7.89 -12.31 -21.97
C GLU A 56 9.30 -11.95 -21.51
N GLY A 57 9.48 -11.74 -20.20
CA GLY A 57 10.77 -11.53 -19.56
C GLY A 57 11.50 -10.25 -19.99
N ILE A 58 10.84 -9.08 -19.97
CA ILE A 58 11.49 -7.80 -20.27
C ILE A 58 12.65 -7.50 -19.31
N THR A 59 13.58 -6.66 -19.77
CA THR A 59 14.70 -6.23 -18.92
C THR A 59 14.27 -5.21 -17.88
N ALA A 60 15.12 -4.95 -16.88
CA ALA A 60 14.88 -3.87 -15.94
C ALA A 60 14.85 -2.50 -16.65
N ASP A 61 15.68 -2.31 -17.68
CA ASP A 61 15.71 -1.05 -18.42
C ASP A 61 14.42 -0.85 -19.24
N ASP A 62 13.84 -1.91 -19.80
CA ASP A 62 12.53 -1.85 -20.46
C ASP A 62 11.42 -1.47 -19.46
N ALA A 63 11.44 -2.07 -18.27
CA ALA A 63 10.47 -1.78 -17.21
C ALA A 63 10.60 -0.35 -16.66
N ALA A 64 11.76 0.30 -16.81
CA ALA A 64 11.98 1.69 -16.41
C ALA A 64 11.06 2.66 -17.17
N GLY A 65 10.57 2.30 -18.36
CA GLY A 65 9.58 3.09 -19.10
C GLY A 65 8.32 3.38 -18.28
N ALA A 66 7.80 2.37 -17.56
CA ALA A 66 6.64 2.53 -16.69
C ALA A 66 6.91 3.45 -15.48
N VAL A 67 8.16 3.49 -15.01
CA VAL A 67 8.60 4.42 -13.95
C VAL A 67 8.53 5.86 -14.46
N VAL A 68 9.10 6.11 -15.65
CA VAL A 68 9.14 7.44 -16.26
C VAL A 68 7.74 7.91 -16.59
N ASP A 69 6.90 7.06 -17.21
CA ASP A 69 5.52 7.39 -17.52
C ASP A 69 4.74 7.77 -16.26
N ALA A 70 4.89 7.01 -15.16
CA ALA A 70 4.24 7.36 -13.91
C ALA A 70 4.67 8.74 -13.39
N ILE A 71 5.95 9.13 -13.50
CA ILE A 71 6.40 10.46 -13.02
C ILE A 71 5.86 11.61 -13.88
N TYR A 72 5.92 11.48 -15.21
CA TYR A 72 5.64 12.59 -16.14
C TYR A 72 4.24 12.60 -16.72
N ARG A 73 3.49 11.50 -16.58
CA ARG A 73 2.09 11.37 -17.00
C ARG A 73 1.22 10.88 -15.84
N PRO A 74 1.22 11.56 -14.69
CA PRO A 74 0.42 11.13 -13.55
C PRO A 74 -1.08 11.26 -13.85
N GLU A 75 -1.88 10.32 -13.34
CA GLU A 75 -3.34 10.35 -13.46
C GLU A 75 -4.00 11.49 -12.65
N GLU A 76 -3.31 11.95 -11.60
CA GLU A 76 -3.76 12.97 -10.67
C GLU A 76 -2.75 14.13 -10.62
N ASP A 77 -3.20 15.33 -10.24
CA ASP A 77 -2.30 16.46 -9.99
C ASP A 77 -1.27 16.11 -8.91
N VAL A 78 -0.01 16.48 -9.16
CA VAL A 78 1.11 16.25 -8.24
C VAL A 78 1.68 17.57 -7.75
N GLU A 79 1.63 17.77 -6.43
CA GLU A 79 2.33 18.85 -5.75
C GLU A 79 3.74 18.38 -5.38
N TRP A 80 4.72 18.81 -6.18
CA TRP A 80 6.13 18.50 -5.98
C TRP A 80 6.73 19.39 -4.88
N ASP A 81 7.47 18.78 -3.97
CA ASP A 81 8.27 19.52 -2.99
C ASP A 81 9.45 20.22 -3.69
N ALA A 82 9.88 21.38 -3.19
CA ALA A 82 11.05 22.09 -3.72
C ALA A 82 12.32 21.19 -3.76
N ASP A 83 12.48 20.30 -2.78
CA ASP A 83 13.63 19.40 -2.67
C ASP A 83 13.46 18.06 -3.41
N LEU A 84 12.29 17.81 -4.01
CA LEU A 84 11.96 16.58 -4.73
C LEU A 84 11.10 16.93 -5.95
N GLY A 85 11.73 17.48 -6.99
CA GLY A 85 11.10 17.67 -8.29
C GLY A 85 11.05 16.38 -9.14
N PRO A 86 10.31 16.38 -10.27
CA PRO A 86 10.12 15.21 -11.13
C PRO A 86 11.41 14.50 -11.54
N ASN A 87 12.40 15.26 -12.01
CA ASN A 87 13.69 14.71 -12.45
C ASN A 87 14.44 13.98 -11.32
N LYS A 88 14.43 14.56 -10.11
CA LYS A 88 15.06 13.92 -8.94
C LYS A 88 14.27 12.69 -8.49
N ALA A 89 12.95 12.75 -8.55
CA ALA A 89 12.09 11.62 -8.24
C ALA A 89 12.32 10.46 -9.23
N GLU A 90 12.39 10.74 -10.54
CA GLU A 90 12.73 9.77 -11.58
C GLU A 90 14.07 9.08 -11.28
N GLY A 91 15.13 9.85 -11.01
CA GLY A 91 16.45 9.27 -10.70
C GLY A 91 16.44 8.31 -9.50
N ILE A 92 15.68 8.65 -8.44
CA ILE A 92 15.50 7.76 -7.28
C ILE A 92 14.66 6.53 -7.65
N ALA A 93 13.58 6.73 -8.39
CA ALA A 93 12.65 5.67 -8.77
C ALA A 93 13.32 4.63 -9.68
N VAL A 94 14.03 5.09 -10.72
CA VAL A 94 14.77 4.23 -11.66
C VAL A 94 15.84 3.44 -10.91
N ALA A 95 16.60 4.08 -10.01
CA ALA A 95 17.61 3.38 -9.24
C ALA A 95 17.01 2.29 -8.33
N LEU A 96 15.94 2.60 -7.60
CA LEU A 96 15.30 1.64 -6.67
C LEU A 96 14.56 0.52 -7.38
N HIS A 97 13.83 0.80 -8.45
CA HIS A 97 13.19 -0.26 -9.23
C HIS A 97 14.26 -1.21 -9.80
N GLY A 98 15.39 -0.67 -10.27
CA GLY A 98 16.49 -1.48 -10.78
C GLY A 98 17.09 -2.37 -9.70
N LYS A 99 17.26 -1.86 -8.47
CA LYS A 99 17.69 -2.70 -7.32
C LYS A 99 16.68 -3.79 -7.02
N TYR A 100 15.38 -3.47 -7.00
CA TYR A 100 14.33 -4.48 -6.84
C TYR A 100 14.42 -5.58 -7.91
N CYS A 101 14.54 -5.21 -9.19
CA CYS A 101 14.60 -6.16 -10.30
C CYS A 101 15.82 -7.09 -10.23
N ARG A 102 16.94 -6.61 -9.67
CA ARG A 102 18.19 -7.40 -9.53
C ARG A 102 18.28 -8.20 -8.24
N GLU A 103 17.76 -7.69 -7.14
CA GLU A 103 18.03 -8.23 -5.79
C GLU A 103 16.80 -8.93 -5.19
N ILE A 104 15.58 -8.46 -5.50
CA ILE A 104 14.35 -8.96 -4.87
C ILE A 104 13.58 -9.89 -5.80
N SER A 105 13.22 -9.43 -6.99
CA SER A 105 12.42 -10.21 -7.94
C SER A 105 13.02 -11.60 -8.25
N PRO A 106 14.34 -11.78 -8.43
CA PRO A 106 14.91 -13.09 -8.77
C PRO A 106 14.82 -14.14 -7.66
N VAL A 107 14.61 -13.74 -6.41
CA VAL A 107 14.50 -14.66 -5.26
C VAL A 107 13.05 -14.92 -4.86
N GLN A 108 12.09 -14.48 -5.68
CA GLN A 108 10.65 -14.61 -5.45
C GLN A 108 10.02 -15.53 -6.49
N ASP A 109 9.05 -16.33 -6.06
CA ASP A 109 8.21 -17.16 -6.93
C ASP A 109 6.80 -16.55 -6.96
N TYR A 110 6.60 -15.54 -7.80
CA TYR A 110 5.32 -14.85 -7.91
C TYR A 110 4.32 -15.66 -8.73
N VAL A 111 3.09 -15.75 -8.22
CA VAL A 111 1.94 -16.37 -8.89
C VAL A 111 0.85 -15.35 -9.24
N GLY A 112 1.00 -14.11 -8.77
CA GLY A 112 0.10 -13.01 -9.07
C GLY A 112 0.80 -11.67 -8.85
N VAL A 113 0.53 -10.72 -9.75
CA VAL A 113 1.04 -9.36 -9.74
C VAL A 113 -0.16 -8.43 -9.92
N GLU A 114 -0.27 -7.40 -9.08
CA GLU A 114 -1.41 -6.48 -9.05
C GLU A 114 -2.76 -7.23 -9.01
N VAL A 115 -2.88 -8.17 -8.07
CA VAL A 115 -4.06 -9.05 -7.95
C VAL A 115 -5.25 -8.24 -7.45
N ASN A 116 -6.15 -7.90 -8.37
CA ASN A 116 -7.35 -7.13 -8.08
C ASN A 116 -8.45 -8.02 -7.51
N CYS A 117 -9.06 -7.57 -6.42
CA CYS A 117 -10.28 -8.11 -5.86
C CYS A 117 -11.40 -7.07 -6.00
N ASP A 118 -12.23 -7.25 -7.03
CA ASP A 118 -13.35 -6.34 -7.31
C ASP A 118 -14.39 -6.34 -6.20
N ARG A 119 -14.54 -7.47 -5.51
CA ARG A 119 -15.60 -7.65 -4.53
C ARG A 119 -15.34 -8.82 -3.59
N LEU A 120 -15.04 -8.50 -2.34
CA LEU A 120 -15.16 -9.44 -1.21
C LEU A 120 -16.32 -9.00 -0.32
N THR A 121 -17.42 -9.76 -0.33
CA THR A 121 -18.60 -9.45 0.50
C THR A 121 -18.43 -10.07 1.89
N ILE A 122 -18.67 -9.29 2.94
CA ILE A 122 -18.72 -9.74 4.33
C ILE A 122 -20.14 -9.45 4.86
N PRO A 123 -21.09 -10.40 4.66
CA PRO A 123 -22.51 -10.17 4.93
C PRO A 123 -22.79 -9.77 6.38
N ASP A 124 -22.17 -10.46 7.34
CA ASP A 124 -22.41 -10.25 8.78
C ASP A 124 -22.03 -8.85 9.24
N LEU A 125 -21.08 -8.21 8.55
CA LEU A 125 -20.65 -6.84 8.83
C LEU A 125 -21.36 -5.80 7.94
N GLY A 126 -22.15 -6.24 6.97
CA GLY A 126 -22.74 -5.37 5.97
C GLY A 126 -21.69 -4.66 5.10
N LEU A 127 -20.49 -5.24 4.95
CA LEU A 127 -19.35 -4.64 4.23
C LEU A 127 -19.06 -5.33 2.90
N VAL A 128 -18.50 -4.56 1.98
CA VAL A 128 -17.84 -5.06 0.77
C VAL A 128 -16.44 -4.46 0.75
N LEU A 129 -15.43 -5.32 0.73
CA LEU A 129 -14.04 -4.90 0.58
C LEU A 129 -13.62 -4.99 -0.89
N THR A 130 -12.88 -3.99 -1.34
CA THR A 130 -12.23 -3.98 -2.66
C THR A 130 -10.77 -3.58 -2.51
N GLY A 131 -9.94 -3.97 -3.47
CA GLY A 131 -8.56 -3.51 -3.51
C GLY A 131 -7.67 -4.40 -4.35
N THR A 132 -6.42 -3.96 -4.47
CA THR A 132 -5.39 -4.63 -5.23
C THR A 132 -4.28 -5.04 -4.28
N THR A 133 -3.86 -6.30 -4.36
CA THR A 133 -2.70 -6.82 -3.65
C THR A 133 -1.50 -6.76 -4.58
N ASP A 134 -0.40 -6.11 -4.17
CA ASP A 134 0.76 -5.90 -5.04
C ASP A 134 1.29 -7.22 -5.61
N ARG A 135 1.57 -8.20 -4.76
CA ARG A 135 2.09 -9.52 -5.17
C ARG A 135 1.48 -10.64 -4.37
N VAL A 136 1.32 -11.79 -5.04
CA VAL A 136 1.11 -13.08 -4.40
C VAL A 136 2.24 -14.00 -4.80
N ARG A 137 2.87 -14.63 -3.81
CA ARG A 137 4.03 -15.49 -3.97
C ARG A 137 3.73 -16.91 -3.48
N ARG A 138 4.42 -17.88 -4.06
CA ARG A 138 4.48 -19.25 -3.57
C ARG A 138 5.68 -19.42 -2.64
N SER A 139 5.52 -20.30 -1.66
CA SER A 139 6.57 -20.70 -0.74
C SER A 139 6.32 -22.13 -0.26
N ALA A 140 7.22 -22.66 0.57
CA ALA A 140 7.05 -23.96 1.22
C ALA A 140 5.79 -24.01 2.11
N ASP A 141 5.39 -22.89 2.72
CA ASP A 141 4.23 -22.78 3.61
C ASP A 141 2.92 -22.49 2.86
N GLY A 142 2.95 -22.51 1.52
CA GLY A 142 1.82 -22.20 0.64
C GLY A 142 1.90 -20.79 0.04
N LEU A 143 0.74 -20.21 -0.28
CA LEU A 143 0.64 -18.88 -0.86
C LEU A 143 0.77 -17.80 0.21
N GLY A 144 1.51 -16.74 -0.09
CA GLY A 144 1.70 -15.56 0.76
C GLY A 144 1.51 -14.28 -0.05
N VAL A 145 1.11 -13.19 0.61
CA VAL A 145 1.09 -11.85 0.00
C VAL A 145 2.45 -11.16 0.19
N ALA A 146 2.84 -10.30 -0.75
CA ALA A 146 3.94 -9.36 -0.56
C ALA A 146 3.48 -7.96 -0.98
N ASP A 147 3.73 -6.97 -0.13
CA ASP A 147 3.38 -5.57 -0.34
C ASP A 147 4.66 -4.73 -0.39
N LEU A 148 4.75 -3.86 -1.39
CA LEU A 148 5.90 -2.99 -1.58
C LEU A 148 5.71 -1.72 -0.75
N LYS A 149 6.75 -1.34 -0.02
CA LYS A 149 6.77 -0.13 0.80
C LYS A 149 7.96 0.72 0.49
N THR A 150 7.69 1.88 -0.10
CA THR A 150 8.70 2.90 -0.35
C THR A 150 8.71 3.94 0.76
N GLY A 151 9.89 4.43 1.15
CA GLY A 151 9.99 5.60 2.03
C GLY A 151 11.34 5.76 2.68
N LYS A 152 11.56 6.91 3.33
CA LYS A 152 12.85 7.24 3.96
C LYS A 152 13.29 6.24 5.05
N THR A 153 12.33 5.53 5.64
CA THR A 153 12.54 4.59 6.76
C THR A 153 12.12 3.16 6.42
N ALA A 154 11.89 2.85 5.13
CA ALA A 154 11.41 1.52 4.72
C ALA A 154 12.43 0.41 5.06
N VAL A 155 13.73 0.72 4.97
CA VAL A 155 14.82 -0.17 5.33
C VAL A 155 15.82 0.58 6.21
N GLY A 156 16.27 -0.05 7.30
CA GLY A 156 17.28 0.48 8.21
C GLY A 156 18.69 0.42 7.65
N ALA A 157 19.62 1.12 8.30
CA ALA A 157 21.04 1.04 7.95
C ALA A 157 21.65 -0.35 8.23
N ASP A 158 21.00 -1.11 9.12
CA ASP A 158 21.29 -2.51 9.44
C ASP A 158 20.61 -3.51 8.47
N GLY A 159 19.94 -3.02 7.43
CA GLY A 159 19.24 -3.85 6.44
C GLY A 159 17.85 -4.33 6.88
N LYS A 160 17.40 -4.01 8.10
CA LYS A 160 16.08 -4.45 8.57
C LYS A 160 14.96 -3.67 7.92
N VAL A 161 13.95 -4.38 7.43
CA VAL A 161 12.73 -3.77 6.88
C VAL A 161 11.81 -3.32 8.00
N LYS A 162 11.21 -2.14 7.85
CA LYS A 162 10.18 -1.66 8.77
C LYS A 162 8.86 -2.39 8.54
N ILE A 163 8.56 -3.35 9.41
CA ILE A 163 7.31 -4.14 9.37
C ILE A 163 6.24 -3.64 10.35
N ALA A 164 6.64 -2.91 11.40
CA ALA A 164 5.74 -2.47 12.46
C ALA A 164 4.65 -1.53 11.90
N GLY A 165 3.39 -1.83 12.24
CA GLY A 165 2.20 -1.09 11.80
C GLY A 165 1.58 -1.57 10.49
N HIS A 166 2.17 -2.56 9.81
CA HIS A 166 1.64 -3.09 8.54
C HIS A 166 0.74 -4.31 8.67
N GLY A 167 0.66 -4.94 9.85
CA GLY A 167 -0.10 -6.18 10.07
C GLY A 167 -1.56 -6.09 9.61
N LEU A 168 -2.30 -5.06 10.03
CA LEU A 168 -3.70 -4.89 9.62
C LEU A 168 -3.87 -4.74 8.11
N GLN A 169 -2.98 -3.98 7.45
CA GLN A 169 -3.04 -3.79 6.01
C GLN A 169 -2.81 -5.13 5.29
N LEU A 170 -1.78 -5.87 5.71
CA LEU A 170 -1.46 -7.17 5.13
C LEU A 170 -2.57 -8.20 5.38
N GLY A 171 -3.17 -8.23 6.57
CA GLY A 171 -4.29 -9.12 6.87
C GLY A 171 -5.48 -8.89 5.92
N VAL A 172 -5.76 -7.63 5.56
CA VAL A 172 -6.84 -7.33 4.59
C VAL A 172 -6.44 -7.83 3.19
N TYR A 173 -5.18 -7.67 2.81
CA TYR A 173 -4.68 -8.16 1.52
C TYR A 173 -4.64 -9.68 1.45
N GLU A 174 -4.39 -10.39 2.55
CA GLU A 174 -4.55 -11.84 2.60
C GLU A 174 -5.99 -12.26 2.28
N LEU A 175 -6.99 -11.57 2.85
CA LEU A 175 -8.41 -11.84 2.56
C LEU A 175 -8.76 -11.55 1.09
N LEU A 176 -8.33 -10.39 0.57
CA LEU A 176 -8.61 -10.00 -0.82
C LEU A 176 -7.92 -10.94 -1.82
N ALA A 177 -6.64 -11.24 -1.63
CA ALA A 177 -5.88 -12.15 -2.47
C ALA A 177 -6.47 -13.56 -2.43
N SER A 178 -6.85 -14.05 -1.23
CA SER A 178 -7.47 -15.36 -1.09
C SER A 178 -8.78 -15.46 -1.87
N ALA A 179 -9.63 -14.43 -1.75
CA ALA A 179 -10.89 -14.36 -2.48
C ALA A 179 -10.68 -14.25 -4.00
N ALA A 180 -9.71 -13.44 -4.45
CA ALA A 180 -9.44 -13.24 -5.87
C ALA A 180 -8.82 -14.48 -6.56
N ILE A 181 -7.94 -15.20 -5.87
CA ILE A 181 -7.26 -16.39 -6.41
C ILE A 181 -8.08 -17.67 -6.20
N GLY A 182 -9.03 -17.66 -5.25
CA GLY A 182 -9.81 -18.85 -4.88
C GLY A 182 -9.00 -19.90 -4.11
N GLN A 183 -7.89 -19.49 -3.47
CA GLN A 183 -7.03 -20.35 -2.66
C GLN A 183 -6.70 -19.67 -1.33
N PRO A 184 -6.46 -20.43 -0.25
CA PRO A 184 -6.09 -19.84 1.03
C PRO A 184 -4.69 -19.22 0.96
N ILE A 185 -4.53 -18.06 1.60
CA ILE A 185 -3.21 -17.49 1.92
C ILE A 185 -2.80 -18.03 3.29
N THR A 186 -1.69 -18.76 3.33
CA THR A 186 -1.23 -19.52 4.51
C THR A 186 0.21 -19.21 4.90
N ALA A 187 1.03 -18.76 3.96
CA ALA A 187 2.40 -18.36 4.23
C ALA A 187 2.46 -16.96 4.86
N PRO A 188 3.49 -16.65 5.66
CA PRO A 188 3.67 -15.32 6.24
C PRO A 188 3.66 -14.21 5.19
N ALA A 189 2.99 -13.10 5.50
CA ALA A 189 2.98 -11.93 4.64
C ALA A 189 4.37 -11.28 4.59
N GLN A 190 4.70 -10.67 3.46
CA GLN A 190 5.96 -9.95 3.27
C GLN A 190 5.74 -8.45 3.07
N ILE A 191 6.64 -7.66 3.67
CA ILE A 191 6.89 -6.28 3.27
C ILE A 191 8.21 -6.25 2.51
N ILE A 192 8.17 -5.74 1.29
CA ILE A 192 9.35 -5.44 0.50
C ILE A 192 9.65 -3.97 0.68
N GLY A 193 10.67 -3.66 1.48
CA GLY A 193 11.06 -2.28 1.76
C GLY A 193 11.98 -1.72 0.68
N LEU A 194 11.69 -0.51 0.20
CA LEU A 194 12.57 0.25 -0.71
C LEU A 194 12.85 1.65 -0.13
N GLN A 195 14.07 1.88 0.33
CA GLN A 195 14.44 3.12 1.00
C GLN A 195 14.73 4.24 0.00
N THR A 196 13.94 5.32 0.03
CA THR A 196 14.01 6.44 -0.94
C THR A 196 15.14 7.45 -0.67
N GLY A 197 16.29 6.95 -0.23
CA GLY A 197 17.50 7.76 -0.12
C GLY A 197 17.93 8.34 -1.47
N VAL A 198 18.63 9.49 -1.45
CA VAL A 198 19.10 10.14 -2.68
C VAL A 198 20.42 9.53 -3.18
N THR A 199 21.24 8.99 -2.27
CA THR A 199 22.52 8.36 -2.61
C THR A 199 22.37 6.84 -2.70
N ASP A 200 23.20 6.20 -3.52
CA ASP A 200 23.20 4.74 -3.68
C ASP A 200 23.35 4.00 -2.33
N LYS A 201 24.24 4.49 -1.44
CA LYS A 201 24.43 3.95 -0.08
C LYS A 201 23.18 4.05 0.81
N ALA A 202 22.32 5.04 0.56
CA ALA A 202 21.06 5.25 1.28
C ALA A 202 19.87 4.56 0.59
N GLN A 203 20.04 4.05 -0.63
CA GLN A 203 19.04 3.29 -1.35
C GLN A 203 19.22 1.80 -1.04
N ARG A 204 18.44 1.33 -0.08
CA ARG A 204 18.45 -0.06 0.39
C ARG A 204 17.15 -0.73 0.03
N VAL A 205 17.23 -2.01 -0.30
CA VAL A 205 16.07 -2.88 -0.47
C VAL A 205 16.17 -4.05 0.51
N GLY A 206 15.03 -4.60 0.91
CA GLY A 206 15.02 -5.75 1.80
C GLY A 206 13.63 -6.38 1.90
N ILE A 207 13.57 -7.54 2.53
CA ILE A 207 12.33 -8.28 2.79
C ILE A 207 12.17 -8.45 4.30
N GLY A 208 11.00 -8.10 4.82
CA GLY A 208 10.57 -8.44 6.18
C GLY A 208 9.31 -9.28 6.14
N THR A 209 9.15 -10.20 7.10
CA THR A 209 7.97 -11.05 7.22
C THR A 209 7.10 -10.64 8.40
N ILE A 210 5.79 -10.83 8.27
CA ILE A 210 4.81 -10.68 9.35
C ILE A 210 4.00 -11.96 9.42
N ASP A 211 4.08 -12.63 10.56
CA ASP A 211 3.24 -13.78 10.89
C ASP A 211 1.87 -13.31 11.39
N ALA A 212 0.84 -14.13 11.17
CA ALA A 212 -0.50 -13.94 11.75
C ALA A 212 -1.12 -12.54 11.51
N ALA A 213 -0.95 -11.98 10.31
CA ALA A 213 -1.43 -10.63 9.98
C ALA A 213 -2.96 -10.45 10.07
N ARG A 214 -3.72 -11.57 10.01
CA ARG A 214 -5.19 -11.58 10.07
C ARG A 214 -5.79 -11.52 11.48
N ASP A 215 -5.06 -11.90 12.52
CA ASP A 215 -5.64 -12.12 13.86
C ASP A 215 -6.30 -10.84 14.40
N ALA A 216 -5.57 -9.72 14.39
CA ALA A 216 -6.11 -8.43 14.83
C ALA A 216 -7.21 -7.88 13.89
N LEU A 217 -7.26 -8.35 12.64
CA LEU A 217 -8.25 -7.88 11.66
C LEU A 217 -9.62 -8.53 11.87
N VAL A 218 -9.61 -9.85 12.05
CA VAL A 218 -10.83 -10.67 12.20
C VAL A 218 -11.30 -10.71 13.65
N GLY A 219 -10.37 -10.67 14.61
CA GLY A 219 -10.67 -10.83 16.02
C GLY A 219 -10.79 -12.30 16.42
N ASP A 220 -11.29 -12.53 17.63
CA ASP A 220 -11.56 -13.85 18.20
C ASP A 220 -12.94 -13.89 18.86
N HIS A 221 -13.23 -14.93 19.63
CA HIS A 221 -14.53 -15.08 20.31
C HIS A 221 -14.79 -13.98 21.35
N ASP A 222 -13.74 -13.52 22.02
CA ASP A 222 -13.81 -12.61 23.16
C ASP A 222 -13.59 -11.14 22.73
N ASN A 223 -12.86 -10.93 21.63
CA ASN A 223 -12.41 -9.62 21.18
C ASN A 223 -12.82 -9.35 19.71
N PRO A 224 -13.59 -8.29 19.44
CA PRO A 224 -13.98 -7.94 18.08
C PRO A 224 -12.76 -7.54 17.23
N GLY A 225 -12.75 -7.98 15.97
CA GLY A 225 -11.72 -7.59 15.02
C GLY A 225 -11.85 -6.15 14.52
N MET A 226 -10.79 -5.63 13.90
CA MET A 226 -10.81 -4.29 13.30
C MET A 226 -11.90 -4.14 12.22
N LEU A 227 -12.25 -5.19 11.48
CA LEU A 227 -13.34 -5.10 10.48
C LEU A 227 -14.71 -4.85 11.13
N GLU A 228 -14.96 -5.41 12.32
CA GLU A 228 -16.19 -5.12 13.07
C GLU A 228 -16.23 -3.67 13.53
N HIS A 229 -15.09 -3.14 14.00
CA HIS A 229 -14.99 -1.73 14.38
C HIS A 229 -15.20 -0.79 13.19
N ALA A 230 -14.62 -1.11 12.03
CA ALA A 230 -14.88 -0.37 10.79
C ALA A 230 -16.36 -0.41 10.43
N ALA A 231 -17.00 -1.59 10.48
CA ALA A 231 -18.41 -1.73 10.18
C ALA A 231 -19.29 -0.85 11.08
N LYS A 232 -19.09 -0.94 12.39
CA LYS A 232 -19.84 -0.13 13.39
C LYS A 232 -19.69 1.37 13.11
N LEU A 233 -18.47 1.82 12.84
CA LEU A 233 -18.19 3.23 12.56
C LEU A 233 -18.87 3.69 11.27
N LEU A 234 -18.73 2.93 10.18
CA LEU A 234 -19.29 3.26 8.88
C LEU A 234 -20.82 3.28 8.88
N HIS A 235 -21.46 2.29 9.49
CA HIS A 235 -22.93 2.23 9.58
C HIS A 235 -23.50 3.30 10.51
N SER A 236 -22.77 3.72 11.54
CA SER A 236 -23.22 4.78 12.44
C SER A 236 -23.29 6.15 11.77
N GLY A 237 -22.49 6.37 10.71
CA GLY A 237 -22.29 7.70 10.10
C GLY A 237 -21.57 8.70 11.00
N ILE A 238 -20.98 8.27 12.12
CA ILE A 238 -20.28 9.14 13.07
C ILE A 238 -18.80 9.23 12.69
N PHE A 239 -18.43 10.33 12.03
CA PHE A 239 -17.05 10.59 11.62
C PHE A 239 -16.40 11.66 12.51
N PHE A 240 -15.75 11.22 13.59
CA PHE A 240 -15.02 12.10 14.50
C PHE A 240 -13.62 12.43 13.97
N GLY A 241 -13.10 13.60 14.34
CA GLY A 241 -11.75 14.02 13.97
C GLY A 241 -10.71 13.66 15.01
N ASN A 242 -9.46 13.53 14.57
CA ASN A 242 -8.30 13.33 15.43
C ASN A 242 -7.29 14.48 15.23
N PRO A 243 -7.34 15.55 16.05
CA PRO A 243 -6.41 16.68 15.94
C PRO A 243 -4.96 16.31 16.26
N ARG A 244 -4.70 15.14 16.89
CA ARG A 244 -3.35 14.66 17.22
C ARG A 244 -2.71 13.84 16.10
N SER A 245 -3.45 13.52 15.04
CA SER A 245 -2.88 12.79 13.90
C SER A 245 -1.79 13.64 13.23
N GLN A 246 -0.66 13.01 12.88
CA GLN A 246 0.42 13.69 12.14
C GLN A 246 -0.02 14.18 10.74
N LEU A 247 -1.14 13.65 10.24
CA LEU A 247 -1.74 14.01 8.97
C LEU A 247 -2.85 15.07 9.11
N CYS A 248 -3.06 15.64 10.31
CA CYS A 248 -3.99 16.73 10.53
C CYS A 248 -3.34 18.07 10.16
N SER A 249 -3.19 18.32 8.85
CA SER A 249 -2.60 19.55 8.32
C SER A 249 -3.23 19.96 6.99
N VAL A 250 -3.01 21.21 6.56
CA VAL A 250 -3.40 21.71 5.22
C VAL A 250 -2.85 20.81 4.11
N ARG A 251 -1.65 20.25 4.33
CA ARG A 251 -0.93 19.42 3.36
C ARG A 251 -1.52 18.03 3.16
N TYR A 252 -2.11 17.42 4.20
CA TYR A 252 -2.49 16.00 4.17
C TYR A 252 -3.99 15.74 4.37
N CYS A 253 -4.75 16.74 4.81
CA CYS A 253 -6.17 16.61 5.13
C CYS A 253 -7.00 17.62 4.34
N PRO A 254 -7.80 17.20 3.34
CA PRO A 254 -8.65 18.12 2.58
C PRO A 254 -9.72 18.80 3.46
N ALA A 255 -10.15 18.13 4.53
CA ALA A 255 -11.09 18.72 5.50
C ALA A 255 -10.43 19.76 6.41
N TYR A 256 -9.10 19.90 6.40
CA TYR A 256 -8.40 20.74 7.37
C TYR A 256 -9.00 22.15 7.46
N PRO A 257 -9.27 22.91 6.38
CA PRO A 257 -9.76 24.28 6.49
C PRO A 257 -11.11 24.42 7.20
N THR A 258 -11.97 23.40 7.10
CA THR A 258 -13.36 23.42 7.56
C THR A 258 -13.64 22.47 8.73
N CYS A 259 -12.65 21.70 9.18
CA CYS A 259 -12.83 20.68 10.22
C CYS A 259 -13.05 21.32 11.59
N ARG A 260 -14.18 20.98 12.23
CA ARG A 260 -14.57 21.44 13.57
C ARG A 260 -13.76 20.83 14.72
N TYR A 261 -13.11 19.70 14.49
CA TYR A 261 -12.36 18.94 15.51
C TYR A 261 -10.90 19.37 15.66
N ARG A 262 -10.51 20.50 15.05
CA ARG A 262 -9.13 21.01 15.12
C ARG A 262 -8.81 21.73 16.43
N ALA A 263 -9.84 22.23 17.10
CA ALA A 263 -9.72 23.02 18.32
C ALA A 263 -9.22 22.18 19.50
#